data_AF-A0A9E1SUQ4-F1
#
_entry.id   AF-A0A9E1SUQ4-F1
#
_cell.length_a   1.000
_cell.length_b   1.000
_cell.length_c   1.000
_cell.angle_alpha   90.00
_cell.angle_beta   90.00
_cell.angle_gamma   90.00
#
_symmetry.space_group_name_H-M   'P 1'
#
loop_
_entity.id
_entity.type
_entity.pdbx_description
1 polymer ?
#
loop_
_entity_poly.entity_id
_entity_poly.type
_entity_poly.pdbx_seq_one_letter_code
_entity_poly.pdbx_strand_id
1 'polypeptide(L)'
;ADRLKVHLKERGVRHDAIDAVFAQGDNAGGEDDLVRLMARVDALSEFLASEDGENLLIAYRRAANILKIEEKKDSRRYDGAADADAFQQNEERTLHAGLAQSGPAIVKAVAEEDFAGAMAALAALRGPVDAFFDEVTVNADDAALRENRLKLLNEIRVALEGVADFSKLEG
;
A
#
# COMPACT_ATOMS: atom_id res chain seq x y z
N ALA A 1 8.58 9.92 -21.41
CA ALA A 1 7.36 9.50 -20.69
C ALA A 1 6.22 9.13 -21.66
N ASP A 2 5.73 10.03 -22.51
CA ASP A 2 4.48 9.80 -23.26
C ASP A 2 4.48 8.65 -24.27
N ARG A 3 5.61 8.39 -24.96
CA ARG A 3 5.69 7.26 -25.93
C ARG A 3 5.67 5.88 -25.25
N LEU A 4 6.23 5.76 -24.04
CA LEU A 4 6.22 4.51 -23.28
C LEU A 4 4.82 4.21 -22.73
N LYS A 5 4.12 5.24 -22.22
CA LYS A 5 2.73 5.11 -21.79
C LYS A 5 1.82 4.64 -22.93
N VAL A 6 2.01 5.16 -24.15
CA VAL A 6 1.28 4.72 -25.34
C VAL A 6 1.62 3.27 -25.71
N HIS A 7 2.88 2.86 -25.65
CA HIS A 7 3.26 1.47 -25.95
C HIS A 7 2.72 0.46 -24.91
N LEU A 8 2.71 0.83 -23.62
CA LEU A 8 2.11 0.01 -22.56
C LEU A 8 0.58 -0.07 -22.68
N LYS A 9 -0.06 1.02 -23.11
CA LYS A 9 -1.49 1.05 -23.43
C LYS A 9 -1.85 0.08 -24.55
N GLU A 10 -1.01 -0.05 -25.57
CA GLU A 10 -1.20 -1.02 -26.67
C GLU A 10 -1.08 -2.48 -26.21
N ARG A 11 -0.38 -2.76 -25.11
CA ARG A 11 -0.27 -4.11 -24.49
C ARG A 11 -1.41 -4.46 -23.53
N GLY A 12 -2.40 -3.57 -23.34
CA GLY A 12 -3.56 -3.82 -22.48
C GLY A 12 -3.31 -3.66 -20.98
N VAL A 13 -2.17 -3.07 -20.59
CA VAL A 13 -1.84 -2.79 -19.20
C VAL A 13 -2.70 -1.63 -18.68
N ARG A 14 -3.18 -1.72 -17.44
CA ARG A 14 -4.05 -0.68 -16.86
C ARG A 14 -3.30 0.66 -16.75
N HIS A 15 -3.95 1.73 -17.20
CA HIS A 15 -3.37 3.08 -17.24
C HIS A 15 -3.01 3.60 -15.84
N ASP A 16 -3.81 3.24 -14.84
CA ASP A 16 -3.66 3.66 -13.47
C ASP A 16 -2.47 2.98 -12.76
N ALA A 17 -2.21 1.70 -13.06
CA ALA A 17 -1.01 0.98 -12.59
C ALA A 17 0.28 1.59 -13.14
N ILE A 18 0.24 2.03 -14.40
CA ILE A 18 1.35 2.79 -15.01
C ILE A 18 1.54 4.10 -14.24
N ASP A 19 0.48 4.89 -14.05
CA ASP A 19 0.58 6.16 -13.32
C ASP A 19 1.05 5.99 -11.87
N ALA A 20 0.61 4.94 -11.18
CA ALA A 20 1.02 4.61 -9.81
C ALA A 20 2.52 4.35 -9.70
N VAL A 21 3.08 3.56 -10.61
CA VAL A 21 4.51 3.23 -10.61
C VAL A 21 5.36 4.43 -11.06
N PHE A 22 4.91 5.17 -12.08
CA PHE A 22 5.60 6.37 -12.56
C PHE A 22 5.60 7.53 -11.55
N ALA A 23 4.56 7.66 -10.73
CA ALA A 23 4.51 8.68 -9.67
C ALA A 23 5.49 8.42 -8.53
N GLN A 24 5.94 7.17 -8.37
CA GLN A 24 6.84 6.75 -7.29
C GLN A 24 8.32 6.70 -7.72
N GLY A 25 8.62 6.70 -9.01
CA GLY A 25 9.98 6.61 -9.57
C GLY A 25 10.56 7.96 -10.02
N ASP A 26 11.79 8.25 -9.60
CA ASP A 26 12.61 9.35 -10.12
C ASP A 26 12.83 9.20 -11.64
N ASN A 27 12.68 10.30 -12.37
CA ASN A 27 12.88 10.39 -13.82
C ASN A 27 14.37 10.29 -14.22
N ALA A 28 15.07 9.23 -13.83
CA ALA A 28 16.46 8.98 -14.20
C ALA A 28 16.53 8.26 -15.56
N GLY A 29 16.23 9.01 -16.63
CA GLY A 29 16.10 8.49 -17.99
C GLY A 29 17.30 7.68 -18.51
N GLY A 30 17.11 6.36 -18.62
CA GLY A 30 17.95 5.40 -19.35
C GLY A 30 17.11 4.19 -19.81
N GLU A 31 17.59 3.39 -20.77
CA GLU A 31 16.86 2.20 -21.27
C GLU A 31 16.66 1.13 -20.18
N ASP A 32 17.65 0.92 -19.31
CA ASP A 32 17.55 -0.02 -18.17
C ASP A 32 16.45 0.40 -17.18
N ASP A 33 16.28 1.70 -16.96
CA ASP A 33 15.21 2.23 -16.12
C ASP A 33 13.83 1.93 -16.72
N LEU A 34 13.71 1.99 -18.05
CA LEU A 34 12.45 1.66 -18.74
C LEU A 34 12.13 0.17 -18.63
N VAL A 35 13.10 -0.74 -18.81
CA VAL A 35 12.88 -2.18 -18.67
C VAL A 35 12.47 -2.54 -17.25
N ARG A 36 13.15 -1.98 -16.25
CA ARG A 36 12.82 -2.14 -14.83
C ARG A 36 11.41 -1.64 -14.51
N LEU A 37 11.06 -0.46 -15.03
CA LEU A 37 9.73 0.13 -14.84
C LEU A 37 8.64 -0.73 -15.45
N MET A 38 8.89 -1.29 -16.64
CA MET A 38 7.96 -2.23 -17.29
C MET A 38 7.78 -3.50 -16.47
N ALA A 39 8.87 -4.11 -15.98
CA ALA A 39 8.80 -5.31 -15.15
C ALA A 39 8.00 -5.06 -13.87
N ARG A 40 8.16 -3.89 -13.25
CA ARG A 40 7.40 -3.49 -12.07
C ARG A 40 5.92 -3.26 -12.36
N VAL A 41 5.61 -2.59 -13.46
CA VAL A 41 4.23 -2.36 -13.91
C VAL A 41 3.54 -3.69 -14.23
N ASP A 42 4.22 -4.62 -14.90
CA ASP A 42 3.68 -5.94 -15.24
C ASP A 42 3.40 -6.73 -13.95
N ALA A 43 4.35 -6.77 -13.00
CA ALA A 43 4.17 -7.45 -11.71
C ALA A 43 3.02 -6.84 -10.88
N LEU A 44 2.93 -5.50 -10.82
CA LEU A 44 1.84 -4.83 -10.13
C LEU A 44 0.49 -5.12 -10.80
N SER A 45 0.45 -5.13 -12.14
CA SER A 45 -0.78 -5.40 -12.88
C SER A 45 -1.27 -6.83 -12.69
N GLU A 46 -0.36 -7.80 -12.68
CA GLU A 46 -0.67 -9.20 -12.37
C GLU A 46 -1.17 -9.36 -10.93
N PHE A 47 -0.51 -8.70 -9.96
CA PHE A 47 -0.95 -8.70 -8.58
C PHE A 47 -2.35 -8.08 -8.43
N LEU A 48 -2.61 -6.92 -9.01
CA LEU A 48 -3.92 -6.25 -8.96
C LEU A 48 -5.02 -7.03 -9.70
N ALA A 49 -4.67 -7.95 -10.59
CA ALA A 49 -5.62 -8.86 -11.25
C ALA A 49 -5.88 -10.14 -10.43
N SER A 50 -5.09 -10.38 -9.38
CA SER A 50 -5.32 -11.47 -8.43
C SER A 50 -6.34 -11.09 -7.36
N GLU A 51 -6.96 -12.10 -6.75
CA GLU A 51 -7.88 -11.91 -5.63
C GLU A 51 -7.17 -11.22 -4.44
N ASP A 52 -5.89 -11.51 -4.22
CA ASP A 52 -5.13 -10.90 -3.14
C ASP A 52 -4.92 -9.40 -3.34
N GLY A 53 -4.55 -9.01 -4.56
CA GLY A 53 -4.32 -7.61 -4.90
C GLY A 53 -5.61 -6.79 -4.97
N GLU A 54 -6.70 -7.37 -5.45
CA GLU A 54 -8.01 -6.70 -5.46
C GLU A 54 -8.47 -6.39 -4.02
N ASN A 55 -8.43 -7.38 -3.12
CA ASN A 55 -8.85 -7.18 -1.74
C ASN A 55 -7.92 -6.23 -0.98
N LEU A 56 -6.61 -6.34 -1.19
CA LEU A 56 -5.66 -5.42 -0.56
C LEU A 56 -5.87 -3.98 -1.04
N LEU A 57 -6.18 -3.76 -2.32
CA LEU A 57 -6.50 -2.44 -2.86
C LEU A 57 -7.79 -1.86 -2.22
N ILE A 58 -8.82 -2.69 -2.03
CA ILE A 58 -10.06 -2.29 -1.34
C ILE A 58 -9.75 -1.86 0.10
N ALA A 59 -8.97 -2.66 0.82
CA ALA A 59 -8.61 -2.37 2.20
C ALA A 59 -7.73 -1.11 2.32
N TYR A 60 -6.78 -0.91 1.41
CA TYR A 60 -6.00 0.33 1.32
C TYR A 60 -6.90 1.55 1.14
N ARG A 61 -7.87 1.50 0.21
CA ARG A 61 -8.80 2.61 -0.03
C ARG A 61 -9.64 2.91 1.20
N ARG A 62 -10.07 1.87 1.93
CA ARG A 62 -10.75 2.03 3.21
C ARG A 62 -9.87 2.76 4.22
N ALA A 63 -8.61 2.33 4.39
CA ALA A 63 -7.64 2.99 5.26
C ALA A 63 -7.42 4.46 4.89
N ALA A 64 -7.12 4.72 3.60
CA ALA A 64 -6.86 6.05 3.08
C ALA A 64 -8.07 7.00 3.24
N ASN A 65 -9.29 6.50 3.01
CA ASN A 65 -10.51 7.28 3.18
C ASN A 65 -10.80 7.60 4.64
N ILE A 66 -10.64 6.64 5.56
CA ILE A 66 -10.81 6.88 7.01
C ILE A 66 -9.81 7.92 7.48
N LEU A 67 -8.52 7.74 7.14
CA LEU A 67 -7.48 8.72 7.47
C LEU A 67 -7.83 10.11 6.93
N LYS A 68 -8.18 10.23 5.65
CA LYS A 68 -8.56 11.52 5.05
C LYS A 68 -9.70 12.22 5.78
N ILE A 69 -10.72 11.47 6.23
CA ILE A 69 -11.85 12.02 6.98
C ILE A 69 -11.40 12.50 8.37
N GLU A 70 -10.70 11.65 9.12
CA GLU A 70 -10.28 11.97 10.49
C GLU A 70 -9.20 13.06 10.52
N GLU A 71 -8.25 13.05 9.59
CA GLU A 71 -7.22 14.08 9.48
C GLU A 71 -7.82 15.46 9.16
N LYS A 72 -8.84 15.49 8.29
CA LYS A 72 -9.59 16.71 7.98
C LYS A 72 -10.40 17.19 9.18
N LYS A 73 -11.04 16.28 9.92
CA LYS A 73 -11.85 16.58 11.10
C LYS A 73 -11.00 17.15 12.23
N ASP A 74 -9.86 16.53 12.50
CA ASP A 74 -8.99 16.89 13.62
C ASP A 74 -7.92 17.94 13.22
N SER A 75 -7.88 18.35 11.96
CA SER A 75 -6.89 19.29 11.39
C SER A 75 -5.43 18.91 11.69
N ARG A 76 -5.14 17.61 11.73
CA ARG A 76 -3.81 17.02 12.00
C ARG A 76 -3.63 15.74 11.20
N ARG A 77 -2.38 15.33 10.99
CA ARG A 77 -2.07 14.00 10.46
C ARG A 77 -1.88 12.98 11.59
N TYR A 78 -2.06 11.71 11.26
CA TYR A 78 -1.74 10.58 12.15
C TYR A 78 -0.46 9.89 11.70
N ASP A 79 0.58 10.70 11.50
CA ASP A 79 1.92 10.24 11.17
C ASP A 79 2.59 9.61 12.41
N GLY A 80 3.59 8.77 12.17
CA GLY A 80 4.35 8.06 13.22
C GLY A 80 3.88 6.62 13.44
N ALA A 81 4.64 5.91 14.28
CA ALA A 81 4.39 4.50 14.59
C ALA A 81 3.26 4.33 15.60
N ALA A 82 2.45 3.29 15.41
CA ALA A 82 1.51 2.83 16.42
C ALA A 82 2.26 2.35 17.67
N ASP A 83 1.64 2.58 18.83
CA ASP A 83 2.12 2.11 20.11
C ASP A 83 1.61 0.69 20.36
N ALA A 84 2.53 -0.27 20.39
CA ALA A 84 2.22 -1.67 20.57
C ALA A 84 1.64 -2.01 21.96
N ASP A 85 1.97 -1.21 22.98
CA ASP A 85 1.47 -1.40 24.33
C ASP A 85 0.01 -0.93 24.47
N ALA A 86 -0.44 -0.07 23.55
CA ALA A 86 -1.80 0.45 23.52
C ALA A 86 -2.79 -0.42 22.72
N PHE A 87 -2.34 -1.53 22.10
CA PHE A 87 -3.22 -2.45 21.39
C PHE A 87 -4.14 -3.21 22.35
N GLN A 88 -5.42 -3.31 22.02
CA GLN A 88 -6.39 -4.06 22.83
C GLN A 88 -6.66 -5.44 22.23
N GLN A 89 -6.76 -5.53 20.92
CA GLN A 89 -7.13 -6.75 20.20
C GLN A 89 -5.92 -7.45 19.58
N ASN A 90 -6.06 -8.74 19.30
CA ASN A 90 -4.96 -9.53 18.72
C ASN A 90 -4.73 -9.18 17.25
N GLU A 91 -5.77 -8.72 16.58
CA GLU A 91 -5.81 -8.30 15.19
C GLU A 91 -4.94 -7.05 14.98
N GLU A 92 -4.97 -6.10 15.93
CA GLU A 92 -4.08 -4.93 15.95
C GLU A 92 -2.60 -5.35 16.02
N ARG A 93 -2.30 -6.31 16.91
CA ARG A 93 -0.93 -6.84 17.08
C ARG A 93 -0.46 -7.61 15.86
N THR A 94 -1.34 -8.43 15.28
CA THR A 94 -1.06 -9.26 14.11
C THR A 94 -0.80 -8.37 12.89
N LEU A 95 -1.63 -7.35 12.68
CA LEU A 95 -1.43 -6.37 11.62
C LEU A 95 -0.12 -5.61 11.79
N HIS A 96 0.14 -5.07 12.98
CA HIS A 96 1.39 -4.35 13.26
C HIS A 96 2.63 -5.24 13.02
N ALA A 97 2.60 -6.49 13.49
CA ALA A 97 3.69 -7.44 13.26
C ALA A 97 3.85 -7.80 11.77
N GLY A 98 2.74 -7.91 11.03
CA GLY A 98 2.76 -8.11 9.58
C GLY A 98 3.39 -6.93 8.85
N LEU A 99 2.99 -5.70 9.17
CA LEU A 99 3.54 -4.47 8.59
C LEU A 99 5.03 -4.31 8.90
N ALA A 100 5.45 -4.59 10.14
CA ALA A 100 6.85 -4.53 10.55
C ALA A 100 7.75 -5.54 9.81
N GLN A 101 7.18 -6.66 9.33
CA GLN A 101 7.89 -7.67 8.54
C GLN A 101 7.86 -7.36 7.05
N SER A 102 6.67 -7.04 6.51
CA SER A 102 6.48 -6.79 5.08
C SER A 102 7.14 -5.50 4.62
N GLY A 103 7.15 -4.43 5.44
CA GLY A 103 7.75 -3.14 5.04
C GLY A 103 9.22 -3.27 4.61
N PRO A 104 10.13 -3.80 5.45
CA PRO A 104 11.52 -4.04 5.06
C PRO A 104 11.67 -5.04 3.91
N ALA A 105 10.83 -6.08 3.85
CA ALA A 105 10.87 -7.07 2.77
C ALA A 105 10.49 -6.44 1.41
N ILE A 106 9.47 -5.60 1.38
CA ILE A 106 9.03 -4.83 0.21
C ILE A 106 10.16 -3.91 -0.26
N VAL A 107 10.74 -3.10 0.65
CA VAL A 107 11.82 -2.16 0.30
C VAL A 107 13.02 -2.91 -0.27
N LYS A 108 13.40 -4.03 0.35
CA LYS A 108 14.50 -4.87 -0.12
C LYS A 108 14.20 -5.46 -1.51
N ALA A 109 13.03 -6.05 -1.69
CA ALA A 109 12.64 -6.68 -2.95
C ALA A 109 12.58 -5.66 -4.10
N VAL A 110 12.04 -4.45 -3.85
CA VAL A 110 12.06 -3.36 -4.83
C VAL A 110 13.49 -2.92 -5.17
N ALA A 111 14.39 -2.83 -4.17
CA ALA A 111 15.79 -2.46 -4.39
C ALA A 111 16.59 -3.54 -5.14
N GLU A 112 16.24 -4.81 -4.97
CA GLU A 112 16.83 -5.97 -5.67
C GLU A 112 16.15 -6.27 -7.02
N GLU A 113 15.19 -5.43 -7.44
CA GLU A 113 14.37 -5.60 -8.65
C GLU A 113 13.54 -6.92 -8.66
N ASP A 114 13.36 -7.52 -7.48
CA ASP A 114 12.48 -8.66 -7.23
C ASP A 114 11.03 -8.18 -7.02
N PHE A 115 10.40 -7.76 -8.11
CA PHE A 115 9.02 -7.29 -8.04
C PHE A 115 8.03 -8.39 -7.66
N ALA A 116 8.31 -9.65 -8.00
CA ALA A 116 7.49 -10.78 -7.57
C ALA A 116 7.54 -10.95 -6.04
N GLY A 117 8.73 -10.86 -5.44
CA GLY A 117 8.92 -10.85 -3.99
C GLY A 117 8.22 -9.67 -3.32
N ALA A 118 8.25 -8.48 -3.93
CA ALA A 118 7.50 -7.32 -3.42
C ALA A 118 5.98 -7.57 -3.42
N MET A 119 5.42 -8.13 -4.50
CA MET A 119 3.99 -8.47 -4.56
C MET A 119 3.61 -9.59 -3.58
N ALA A 120 4.48 -10.58 -3.37
CA ALA A 120 4.25 -11.63 -2.38
C ALA A 120 4.23 -11.07 -0.95
N ALA A 121 5.13 -10.14 -0.63
CA ALA A 121 5.17 -9.46 0.67
C ALA A 121 3.93 -8.57 0.90
N LEU A 122 3.40 -7.96 -0.16
CA LEU A 122 2.11 -7.26 -0.14
C LEU A 122 0.94 -8.23 0.07
N ALA A 123 0.89 -9.33 -0.68
CA ALA A 123 -0.17 -10.35 -0.55
C ALA A 123 -0.26 -10.91 0.88
N ALA A 124 0.88 -11.09 1.55
CA ALA A 124 0.93 -11.54 2.94
C ALA A 124 0.23 -10.60 3.93
N LEU A 125 0.03 -9.32 3.59
CA LEU A 125 -0.70 -8.36 4.41
C LEU A 125 -2.22 -8.50 4.31
N ARG A 126 -2.75 -9.19 3.28
CA ARG A 126 -4.21 -9.35 3.09
C ARG A 126 -4.89 -9.86 4.36
N GLY A 127 -4.47 -11.03 4.84
CA GLY A 127 -5.11 -11.68 5.99
C GLY A 127 -5.14 -10.79 7.24
N PRO A 128 -3.99 -10.24 7.69
CA PRO A 128 -3.96 -9.32 8.82
C PRO A 128 -4.78 -8.04 8.64
N VAL A 129 -4.81 -7.48 7.43
CA VAL A 129 -5.56 -6.25 7.12
C VAL A 129 -7.07 -6.52 7.13
N ASP A 130 -7.52 -7.61 6.52
CA ASP A 130 -8.93 -8.00 6.49
C ASP A 130 -9.44 -8.26 7.92
N ALA A 131 -8.71 -9.08 8.70
CA ALA A 131 -9.06 -9.38 10.08
C ALA A 131 -9.13 -8.11 10.97
N PHE A 132 -8.21 -7.16 10.77
CA PHE A 132 -8.28 -5.87 11.45
C PHE A 132 -9.57 -5.12 11.10
N PHE A 133 -9.93 -5.08 9.82
CA PHE A 133 -11.09 -4.31 9.36
C PHE A 133 -12.45 -4.95 9.68
N ASP A 134 -12.47 -6.26 9.93
CA ASP A 134 -13.65 -7.02 10.32
C ASP A 134 -13.89 -6.94 11.84
N GLU A 135 -12.84 -7.03 12.66
CA GLU A 135 -12.97 -7.12 14.12
C GLU A 135 -12.70 -5.79 14.86
N VAL A 136 -11.90 -4.89 14.28
CA VAL A 136 -11.47 -3.66 14.93
C VAL A 136 -12.29 -2.45 14.48
N THR A 137 -13.05 -1.87 15.42
CA THR A 137 -13.68 -0.56 15.22
C THR A 137 -12.66 0.56 15.38
N VAL A 138 -12.25 1.18 14.26
CA VAL A 138 -11.25 2.26 14.24
C VAL A 138 -11.71 3.50 15.03
N ASN A 139 -12.96 3.90 14.88
CA ASN A 139 -13.54 5.04 15.59
C ASN A 139 -13.95 4.65 17.01
N ALA A 140 -12.97 4.33 17.86
CA ALA A 140 -13.19 4.02 19.26
C ALA A 140 -13.58 5.27 20.07
N ASP A 141 -14.34 5.08 21.15
CA ASP A 141 -14.74 6.16 22.07
C ASP A 141 -13.55 6.72 22.85
N ASP A 142 -12.57 5.88 23.16
CA ASP A 142 -11.31 6.30 23.78
C ASP A 142 -10.41 6.99 22.75
N ALA A 143 -10.06 8.25 23.03
CA ALA A 143 -9.31 9.09 22.11
C ALA A 143 -7.89 8.59 21.86
N ALA A 144 -7.23 8.01 22.86
CA ALA A 144 -5.88 7.49 22.73
C ALA A 144 -5.86 6.20 21.90
N LEU A 145 -6.83 5.30 22.14
CA LEU A 145 -7.00 4.09 21.35
C LEU A 145 -7.36 4.39 19.89
N ARG A 146 -8.28 5.34 19.66
CA ARG A 146 -8.63 5.80 18.31
C ARG A 146 -7.40 6.34 17.60
N GLU A 147 -6.62 7.21 18.26
CA GLU A 147 -5.37 7.73 17.68
C GLU A 147 -4.41 6.60 17.32
N ASN A 148 -4.25 5.59 18.19
CA ASN A 148 -3.37 4.47 17.94
C ASN A 148 -3.80 3.65 16.71
N ARG A 149 -5.09 3.38 16.58
CA ARG A 149 -5.67 2.68 15.41
C ARG A 149 -5.53 3.49 14.13
N LEU A 150 -5.62 4.82 14.19
CA LEU A 150 -5.38 5.68 13.03
C LEU A 150 -3.91 5.67 12.62
N LYS A 151 -2.96 5.61 13.56
CA LYS A 151 -1.54 5.38 13.22
C LYS A 151 -1.33 4.03 12.54
N LEU A 152 -2.02 2.98 13.00
CA LEU A 152 -1.94 1.67 12.36
C LEU A 152 -2.49 1.68 10.92
N LEU A 153 -3.57 2.43 10.66
CA LEU A 153 -4.05 2.67 9.28
C LEU A 153 -3.01 3.42 8.44
N ASN A 154 -2.29 4.37 9.02
CA ASN A 154 -1.23 5.09 8.32
C ASN A 154 -0.04 4.17 7.99
N GLU A 155 0.30 3.21 8.86
CA GLU A 155 1.31 2.20 8.55
C GLU A 155 0.92 1.31 7.37
N ILE A 156 -0.36 0.93 7.23
CA ILE A 156 -0.87 0.25 6.01
C ILE A 156 -0.59 1.14 4.78
N ARG A 157 -0.97 2.42 4.85
CA ARG A 157 -0.77 3.37 3.74
C ARG A 157 0.71 3.42 3.32
N VAL A 158 1.60 3.61 4.28
CA VAL A 158 3.06 3.72 4.05
C VAL A 158 3.64 2.43 3.46
N ALA A 159 3.21 1.26 3.94
CA ALA A 159 3.71 -0.02 3.45
C ALA A 159 3.41 -0.23 1.96
N LEU A 160 2.21 0.15 1.51
CA LEU A 160 1.80 0.03 0.11
C LEU A 160 2.42 1.11 -0.78
N GLU A 161 2.58 2.33 -0.27
CA GLU A 161 3.24 3.45 -0.98
C GLU A 161 4.70 3.13 -1.37
N GLY A 162 5.35 2.18 -0.68
CA GLY A 162 6.69 1.72 -1.03
C GLY A 162 6.79 1.00 -2.39
N VAL A 163 5.68 0.45 -2.89
CA VAL A 163 5.65 -0.31 -4.17
C VAL A 163 5.11 0.52 -5.32
N ALA A 164 4.11 1.34 -5.09
CA ALA A 164 3.50 2.20 -6.10
C ALA A 164 2.73 3.32 -5.40
N ASP A 165 2.40 4.40 -6.11
CA ASP A 165 1.41 5.36 -5.63
C ASP A 165 0.00 4.79 -5.82
N PHE A 166 -0.47 4.00 -4.85
CA PHE A 166 -1.81 3.41 -4.86
C PHE A 166 -2.94 4.47 -4.89
N SER A 167 -2.67 5.74 -4.59
CA SER A 167 -3.65 6.82 -4.75
C SER A 167 -3.98 7.12 -6.22
N LYS A 168 -3.12 6.68 -7.16
CA LYS A 168 -3.34 6.81 -8.61
C LYS A 168 -4.12 5.65 -9.20
N LEU A 169 -4.31 4.56 -8.46
CA LEU A 169 -5.06 3.40 -8.93
C LEU A 169 -6.57 3.72 -8.94
N GLU A 170 -7.15 3.75 -10.14
CA GLU A 170 -8.56 4.00 -10.38
C GLU A 170 -9.37 2.69 -10.20
N GLY A 171 -10.64 2.81 -9.83
CA GLY A 171 -11.53 1.66 -9.59
C GLY A 171 -12.54 1.93 -8.49
#